data_AF-A0A1F2S106-F1
#
_entry.id   AF-A0A1F2S106-F1
#
_cell.length_a   1.000
_cell.length_b   1.000
_cell.length_c   1.000
_cell.angle_alpha   90.00
_cell.angle_beta   90.00
_cell.angle_gamma   90.00
#
_symmetry.space_group_name_H-M   'P 1'
#
loop_
_entity.id
_entity.type
_entity.pdbx_description
1 polymer ?
#
loop_
_entity_poly.entity_id
_entity_poly.type
_entity_poly.pdbx_seq_one_letter_code
_entity_poly.pdbx_strand_id
1 'polypeptide(L)'
;MTTMSGKPKVLLLSSPECECAVRLQQALTPHVELITATSLAECVRLLEGKSGFAAHGSVSASARQKQEKFSGFDAFLCGWNYQGGTWRNALELIHRRAPGLPVIVVCRTGGEQEWIEVLQAGAFDMITAPFSTESALFALMNAVASQMEPELAQIA
;
A
#
# COMPACT_ATOMS: atom_id res chain seq x y z
N MET A 1 -12.39 13.32 -16.44
CA MET A 1 -10.94 13.10 -16.66
C MET A 1 -10.17 13.94 -15.66
N THR A 2 -10.06 13.48 -14.41
CA THR A 2 -9.38 14.23 -13.37
C THR A 2 -7.93 13.74 -13.33
N THR A 3 -7.07 14.40 -14.11
CA THR A 3 -5.62 14.19 -14.04
C THR A 3 -5.14 14.65 -12.66
N MET A 4 -4.95 13.70 -11.74
CA MET A 4 -4.14 13.94 -10.55
C MET A 4 -2.71 14.19 -11.05
N SER A 5 -2.32 15.46 -11.15
CA SER A 5 -1.07 15.96 -11.75
C SER A 5 0.20 15.63 -10.93
N GLY A 6 0.19 14.57 -10.12
CA GLY A 6 1.27 14.18 -9.22
C GLY A 6 1.73 12.74 -9.44
N LYS A 7 2.97 12.46 -9.05
CA LYS A 7 3.46 11.08 -8.96
C LYS A 7 2.60 10.29 -7.96
N PRO A 8 2.29 9.01 -8.20
CA PRO A 8 1.58 8.18 -7.23
C PRO A 8 2.30 8.17 -5.89
N LYS A 9 1.55 8.27 -4.79
CA LYS A 9 2.10 8.27 -3.44
C LYS A 9 2.06 6.86 -2.87
N VAL A 10 3.20 6.35 -2.47
CA VAL A 10 3.37 4.94 -2.16
C VAL A 10 3.99 4.78 -0.77
N LEU A 11 3.37 3.96 0.08
CA LEU A 11 3.90 3.64 1.41
C LEU A 11 4.62 2.28 1.34
N LEU A 12 5.90 2.24 1.71
CA LEU A 12 6.71 1.03 1.77
C LEU A 12 7.02 0.66 3.23
N LEU A 13 6.53 -0.48 3.70
CA LEU A 13 6.95 -1.09 4.95
C LEU A 13 8.07 -2.11 4.71
N SER A 14 9.27 -1.80 5.20
CA SER A 14 10.42 -2.70 5.06
C SER A 14 11.46 -2.50 6.15
N SER A 15 12.18 -3.56 6.46
CA SER A 15 13.46 -3.46 7.18
C SER A 15 14.50 -2.70 6.34
N PRO A 16 15.16 -1.65 6.86
CA PRO A 16 16.13 -0.86 6.10
C PRO A 16 17.39 -1.66 5.71
N GLU A 17 17.74 -2.67 6.49
CA GLU A 17 18.84 -3.62 6.21
C GLU A 17 18.52 -4.62 5.07
N CYS A 18 17.28 -4.64 4.56
CA CYS A 18 16.89 -5.56 3.51
C CYS A 18 17.36 -5.05 2.13
N GLU A 19 18.30 -5.75 1.50
CA GLU A 19 18.81 -5.45 0.15
C GLU A 19 17.68 -5.35 -0.89
N CYS A 20 16.64 -6.17 -0.75
CA CYS A 20 15.44 -6.13 -1.59
C CYS A 20 14.70 -4.79 -1.48
N ALA A 21 14.60 -4.24 -0.26
CA ALA A 21 13.97 -2.95 -0.02
C ALA A 21 14.79 -1.81 -0.63
N VAL A 22 16.12 -1.85 -0.53
CA VAL A 22 17.01 -0.86 -1.16
C VAL A 22 16.84 -0.87 -2.68
N ARG A 23 16.84 -2.05 -3.31
CA ARG A 23 16.62 -2.17 -4.76
C ARG A 23 15.25 -1.64 -5.18
N LEU A 24 14.22 -1.99 -4.42
CA LEU A 24 12.85 -1.53 -4.68
C LEU A 24 12.76 0.00 -4.56
N GLN A 25 13.37 0.61 -3.54
CA GLN A 25 13.43 2.06 -3.39
C GLN A 25 14.14 2.70 -4.59
N GLN A 26 15.30 2.18 -4.99
CA GLN A 26 16.06 2.68 -6.14
C GLN A 26 15.25 2.59 -7.45
N ALA A 27 14.56 1.47 -7.66
CA ALA A 27 13.74 1.24 -8.85
C ALA A 27 12.52 2.18 -8.91
N LEU A 28 11.87 2.44 -7.78
CA LEU A 28 10.57 3.14 -7.76
C LEU A 28 10.67 4.65 -7.53
N THR A 29 11.65 5.14 -6.78
CA THR A 29 11.80 6.59 -6.45
C THR A 29 11.77 7.53 -7.67
N PRO A 30 12.31 7.16 -8.85
CA PRO A 30 12.19 8.00 -10.05
C PRO A 30 10.75 8.21 -10.53
N HIS A 31 9.82 7.31 -10.18
CA HIS A 31 8.46 7.24 -10.74
C HIS A 31 7.36 7.57 -9.73
N VAL A 32 7.61 7.40 -8.43
CA VAL A 32 6.60 7.58 -7.36
C VAL A 32 7.09 8.48 -6.23
N GLU A 33 6.17 9.05 -5.46
CA GLU A 33 6.47 9.65 -4.15
C GLU A 33 6.52 8.52 -3.11
N LEU A 34 7.72 8.01 -2.83
CA LEU A 34 7.91 6.87 -1.93
C LEU A 34 8.12 7.34 -0.48
N ILE A 35 7.24 6.90 0.42
CA ILE A 35 7.36 7.11 1.86
C ILE A 35 7.68 5.76 2.48
N THR A 36 8.73 5.69 3.29
CA THR A 36 9.15 4.45 3.94
C THR A 36 8.72 4.42 5.40
N ALA A 37 8.39 3.22 5.88
CA ALA A 37 8.14 2.91 7.27
C ALA A 37 8.91 1.64 7.64
N THR A 38 9.34 1.58 8.89
CA THR A 38 10.10 0.44 9.43
C THR A 38 9.30 -0.41 10.40
N SER A 39 8.11 0.07 10.79
CA SER A 39 7.22 -0.62 11.74
C SER A 39 5.74 -0.35 11.44
N LEU A 40 4.86 -1.23 11.91
CA LEU A 40 3.41 -1.03 11.79
C LEU A 40 2.93 0.23 12.51
N ALA A 41 3.52 0.57 13.66
CA ALA A 41 3.16 1.79 14.40
C ALA A 41 3.45 3.05 13.57
N GLU A 42 4.53 3.04 12.80
CA GLU A 42 4.84 4.11 11.85
C GLU A 42 3.88 4.13 10.66
N CYS A 43 3.54 2.96 10.10
CA CYS A 43 2.50 2.87 9.06
C CYS A 43 1.18 3.47 9.53
N VAL A 44 0.74 3.15 10.75
CA VAL A 44 -0.49 3.71 11.35
C VAL A 44 -0.42 5.23 11.38
N ARG A 45 0.66 5.80 11.93
CA ARG A 45 0.83 7.27 12.01
C ARG A 45 0.81 7.93 10.62
N LEU A 46 1.42 7.30 9.62
CA LEU A 46 1.48 7.83 8.26
C LEU A 46 0.13 7.73 7.53
N LEU A 47 -0.60 6.63 7.73
CA LEU A 47 -1.95 6.43 7.18
C LEU A 47 -2.95 7.42 7.80
N GLU A 48 -2.89 7.63 9.11
CA GLU A 48 -3.72 8.59 9.84
C GLU A 48 -3.29 10.06 9.58
N GLY A 49 -2.02 10.26 9.22
CA GLY A 49 -1.38 11.55 9.06
C GLY A 49 -1.59 12.23 7.70
N LYS A 50 -2.84 12.59 7.35
CA LYS A 50 -3.21 13.75 6.51
C LYS A 50 -4.62 14.30 6.82
N SER A 51 -5.24 13.94 7.94
CA SER A 51 -6.42 14.64 8.48
C SER A 51 -6.27 14.89 9.98
N GLY A 52 -5.81 16.09 10.37
CA GLY A 52 -5.93 16.48 11.78
C GLY A 52 -4.81 17.37 12.33
N PHE A 53 -4.68 18.57 11.79
CA PHE A 53 -4.41 19.73 12.65
C PHE A 53 -5.66 20.61 12.68
N ALA A 54 -6.72 20.08 13.30
CA ALA A 54 -7.87 20.81 13.80
C ALA A 54 -8.54 19.96 14.88
N ALA A 55 -7.85 19.78 16.00
CA ALA A 55 -8.51 19.33 17.22
C ALA A 55 -9.40 20.47 17.73
N HIS A 56 -10.69 20.44 17.40
CA HIS A 56 -11.74 21.11 18.16
C HIS A 56 -13.00 20.24 18.16
N GLY A 57 -13.46 19.87 19.36
CA GLY A 57 -14.88 19.80 19.67
C GLY A 57 -15.63 18.50 19.35
N SER A 58 -15.79 17.70 20.40
CA SER A 58 -17.06 17.11 20.87
C SER A 58 -17.97 16.27 19.95
N VAL A 59 -18.17 15.02 20.39
CA VAL A 59 -19.46 14.35 20.69
C VAL A 59 -20.41 14.02 19.52
N SER A 60 -20.60 12.70 19.35
CA SER A 60 -21.82 11.97 18.93
C SER A 60 -22.54 12.42 17.64
N ALA A 61 -22.40 11.61 16.59
CA ALA A 61 -23.52 11.30 15.71
C ALA A 61 -23.27 9.99 14.95
N SER A 62 -24.16 9.03 15.15
CA SER A 62 -24.41 7.92 14.24
C SER A 62 -24.68 8.45 12.83
N ALA A 63 -23.71 8.30 11.95
CA ALA A 63 -23.87 8.57 10.52
C ALA A 63 -23.14 7.48 9.76
N ARG A 64 -23.82 6.92 8.76
CA ARG A 64 -23.25 6.09 7.69
C ARG A 64 -22.05 6.85 7.14
N GLN A 65 -20.87 6.54 7.66
CA GLN A 65 -19.65 7.24 7.34
C GLN A 65 -19.38 6.87 5.89
N LYS A 66 -19.58 7.82 4.96
CA LYS A 66 -18.93 7.75 3.65
C LYS A 66 -17.52 7.32 3.95
N GLN A 67 -17.10 6.19 3.36
CA GLN A 67 -15.77 5.64 3.51
C GLN A 67 -14.80 6.70 2.95
N GLU A 68 -14.44 7.68 3.78
CA GLU A 68 -13.48 8.70 3.41
C GLU A 68 -12.19 7.95 3.12
N LYS A 69 -11.61 8.24 1.95
CA LYS A 69 -10.43 7.57 1.41
C LYS A 69 -9.29 7.80 2.41
N PHE A 70 -9.15 6.89 3.37
CA PHE A 70 -8.39 7.10 4.61
C PHE A 70 -6.88 6.97 4.43
N SER A 71 -6.39 7.06 3.21
CA SER A 71 -4.98 7.12 2.94
C SER A 71 -4.79 7.97 1.71
N GLY A 72 -4.10 9.10 1.83
CA GLY A 72 -3.61 9.86 0.68
C GLY A 72 -2.49 9.13 -0.08
N PHE A 73 -2.49 7.79 -0.02
CA PHE A 73 -1.59 6.86 -0.67
C PHE A 73 -2.39 6.09 -1.73
N ASP A 74 -1.73 5.75 -2.82
CA ASP A 74 -2.31 5.06 -3.96
C ASP A 74 -1.97 3.55 -3.96
N ALA A 75 -0.93 3.16 -3.23
CA ALA A 75 -0.57 1.76 -3.00
C ALA A 75 0.28 1.59 -1.72
N PHE A 76 0.28 0.37 -1.20
CA PHE A 76 1.12 -0.06 -0.08
C PHE A 76 2.01 -1.22 -0.53
N LEU A 77 3.31 -1.15 -0.26
CA LEU A 77 4.25 -2.26 -0.46
C LEU A 77 4.75 -2.74 0.89
N CYS A 78 4.87 -4.05 1.06
CA CYS A 78 5.54 -4.61 2.25
C CYS A 78 6.49 -5.73 1.89
N GLY A 79 7.64 -5.77 2.57
CA GLY A 79 8.49 -6.96 2.55
C GLY A 79 7.78 -8.15 3.20
N TRP A 80 8.13 -9.36 2.76
CA TRP A 80 7.63 -10.61 3.32
C TRP A 80 7.77 -10.68 4.85
N ASN A 81 8.94 -10.24 5.35
CA ASN A 81 9.24 -10.02 6.75
C ASN A 81 9.76 -8.59 6.95
N TYR A 82 9.47 -8.02 8.11
CA TYR A 82 10.06 -6.77 8.58
C TYR A 82 10.29 -6.86 10.10
N GLN A 83 11.00 -5.88 10.66
CA GLN A 83 11.20 -5.82 12.11
C GLN A 83 9.85 -5.71 12.85
N GLY A 84 9.43 -6.81 13.46
CA GLY A 84 8.21 -6.87 14.27
C GLY A 84 7.01 -7.59 13.63
N GLY A 85 7.16 -8.20 12.45
CA GLY A 85 6.08 -9.02 11.89
C GLY A 85 6.28 -9.48 10.45
N THR A 86 5.20 -10.01 9.87
CA THR A 86 5.16 -10.48 8.48
C THR A 86 4.19 -9.65 7.65
N TRP A 87 4.25 -9.83 6.33
CA TRP A 87 3.34 -9.21 5.37
C TRP A 87 1.85 -9.39 5.76
N ARG A 88 1.48 -10.53 6.37
CA ARG A 88 0.11 -10.81 6.81
C ARG A 88 -0.37 -9.83 7.89
N ASN A 89 0.50 -9.47 8.85
CA ASN A 89 0.15 -8.46 9.86
C ASN A 89 -0.04 -7.08 9.23
N ALA A 90 0.76 -6.75 8.23
CA ALA A 90 0.63 -5.49 7.50
C ALA A 90 -0.66 -5.46 6.66
N LEU A 91 -0.99 -6.56 5.97
CA LEU A 91 -2.22 -6.69 5.21
C LEU A 91 -3.46 -6.57 6.11
N GLU A 92 -3.47 -7.22 7.28
CA GLU A 92 -4.55 -7.08 8.25
C GLU A 92 -4.69 -5.62 8.73
N LEU A 93 -3.59 -4.91 8.97
CA LEU A 93 -3.61 -3.50 9.31
C LEU A 93 -4.26 -2.67 8.20
N ILE A 94 -3.85 -2.87 6.95
CA ILE A 94 -4.38 -2.12 5.80
C ILE A 94 -5.86 -2.42 5.59
N HIS A 95 -6.29 -3.69 5.65
CA HIS A 95 -7.71 -4.04 5.56
C HIS A 95 -8.57 -3.38 6.64
N ARG A 96 -8.04 -3.18 7.85
CA ARG A 96 -8.76 -2.52 8.94
C ARG A 96 -8.77 -0.99 8.82
N ARG A 97 -7.69 -0.38 8.31
CA ARG A 97 -7.48 1.08 8.36
C ARG A 97 -7.68 1.78 7.01
N ALA A 98 -7.36 1.11 5.91
CA ALA A 98 -7.48 1.61 4.54
C ALA A 98 -7.92 0.46 3.60
N PRO A 99 -9.15 -0.09 3.75
CA PRO A 99 -9.62 -1.29 3.04
C PRO A 99 -9.63 -1.19 1.51
N GLY A 100 -9.51 0.02 0.94
CA GLY A 100 -9.37 0.20 -0.50
C GLY A 100 -7.91 0.20 -0.98
N LEU A 101 -6.93 0.46 -0.12
CA LEU A 101 -5.54 0.63 -0.51
C LEU A 101 -4.93 -0.72 -0.95
N PRO A 102 -4.49 -0.84 -2.22
CA PRO A 102 -3.99 -2.11 -2.73
C PRO A 102 -2.63 -2.40 -2.11
N VAL A 103 -2.46 -3.65 -1.66
CA VAL A 103 -1.24 -4.13 -1.00
C VAL A 103 -0.46 -5.02 -1.96
N ILE A 104 0.80 -4.69 -2.21
CA ILE A 104 1.73 -5.55 -2.94
C ILE A 104 2.75 -6.12 -1.96
N VAL A 105 2.89 -7.45 -1.94
CA VAL A 105 3.88 -8.12 -1.09
C VAL A 105 5.16 -8.32 -1.88
N VAL A 106 6.31 -8.05 -1.26
CA VAL A 106 7.63 -8.24 -1.87
C VAL A 106 8.33 -9.42 -1.20
N CYS A 107 8.51 -10.50 -1.94
CA CYS A 107 9.11 -11.74 -1.46
C CYS A 107 10.49 -11.97 -2.07
N ARG A 108 11.45 -12.46 -1.28
CA ARG A 108 12.81 -12.75 -1.78
C ARG A 108 12.91 -14.08 -2.52
N THR A 109 12.11 -15.07 -2.14
CA THR A 109 12.24 -16.46 -2.62
C THR A 109 10.87 -17.10 -2.88
N GLY A 110 9.86 -16.30 -3.22
CA GLY A 110 8.49 -16.79 -3.42
C GLY A 110 8.33 -17.53 -4.74
N GLY A 111 7.60 -18.64 -4.71
CA GLY A 111 7.13 -19.35 -5.89
C GLY A 111 5.61 -19.23 -6.03
N GLU A 112 5.02 -20.14 -6.81
CA GLU A 112 3.59 -20.17 -7.08
C GLU A 112 2.73 -20.30 -5.82
N GLN A 113 3.17 -21.10 -4.84
CA GLN A 113 2.42 -21.33 -3.60
C GLN A 113 2.34 -20.05 -2.75
N GLU A 114 3.45 -19.34 -2.58
CA GLU A 114 3.47 -18.05 -1.88
C GLU A 114 2.63 -17.01 -2.60
N TRP A 115 2.61 -17.04 -3.94
CA TRP A 115 1.78 -16.12 -4.72
C TRP A 115 0.29 -16.37 -4.49
N ILE A 116 -0.13 -17.65 -4.54
CA ILE A 116 -1.49 -18.06 -4.23
C ILE A 116 -1.87 -17.63 -2.81
N GLU A 117 -0.99 -17.83 -1.82
CA GLU A 117 -1.23 -17.44 -0.43
C GLU A 117 -1.49 -15.93 -0.31
N VAL A 118 -0.65 -15.10 -0.94
CA VAL A 118 -0.75 -13.65 -0.93
C VAL A 118 -2.07 -13.18 -1.55
N LEU A 119 -2.41 -13.72 -2.73
CA LEU A 119 -3.65 -13.37 -3.44
C LEU A 119 -4.90 -13.81 -2.65
N GLN A 120 -4.91 -15.04 -2.11
CA GLN A 120 -6.01 -15.54 -1.29
C GLN A 120 -6.22 -14.74 0.00
N ALA A 121 -5.15 -14.17 0.55
CA ALA A 121 -5.22 -13.32 1.72
C ALA A 121 -5.81 -11.92 1.42
N GLY A 122 -5.97 -11.55 0.14
CA GLY A 122 -6.55 -10.28 -0.30
C GLY A 122 -5.53 -9.20 -0.65
N ALA A 123 -4.24 -9.53 -0.74
CA ALA A 123 -3.29 -8.61 -1.36
C ALA A 123 -3.54 -8.50 -2.87
N PHE A 124 -3.16 -7.36 -3.44
CA PHE A 124 -3.33 -7.06 -4.86
C PHE A 124 -2.40 -7.92 -5.73
N ASP A 125 -1.13 -8.00 -5.36
CA ASP A 125 -0.14 -8.80 -6.09
C ASP A 125 1.10 -9.12 -5.22
N MET A 126 2.01 -9.93 -5.77
CA MET A 126 3.33 -10.21 -5.20
C MET A 126 4.44 -9.92 -6.21
N ILE A 127 5.50 -9.25 -5.75
CA ILE A 127 6.76 -9.11 -6.48
C ILE A 127 7.77 -10.07 -5.89
N THR A 128 8.35 -10.94 -6.72
CA THR A 128 9.41 -11.87 -6.32
C THR A 128 10.78 -11.35 -6.75
N ALA A 129 11.74 -11.31 -5.82
CA ALA A 129 13.13 -11.07 -6.18
C ALA A 129 13.78 -12.33 -6.78
N PRO A 130 14.73 -12.18 -7.72
CA PRO A 130 15.14 -10.93 -8.35
C PRO A 130 14.05 -10.40 -9.30
N PHE A 131 13.84 -9.08 -9.30
CA PHE A 131 12.90 -8.40 -10.19
C PHE A 131 13.62 -7.34 -11.02
N SER A 132 13.06 -6.98 -12.17
CA SER A 132 13.48 -5.80 -12.93
C SER A 132 12.71 -4.56 -12.48
N THR A 133 13.25 -3.37 -12.74
CA THR A 133 12.55 -2.10 -12.47
C THR A 133 11.20 -2.04 -13.17
N GLU A 134 11.14 -2.51 -14.41
CA GLU A 134 9.91 -2.53 -15.23
C GLU A 134 8.86 -3.45 -14.61
N SER A 135 9.23 -4.64 -14.15
CA SER A 135 8.30 -5.58 -13.51
C SER A 135 7.72 -5.02 -12.20
N ALA A 136 8.55 -4.39 -11.37
CA ALA A 136 8.11 -3.76 -10.13
C ALA A 136 7.22 -2.55 -10.39
N LEU A 137 7.57 -1.72 -11.38
CA LEU A 137 6.79 -0.56 -11.78
C LEU A 137 5.44 -0.98 -12.40
N PHE A 138 5.42 -2.04 -13.21
CA PHE A 138 4.20 -2.56 -13.83
C PHE A 138 3.19 -3.03 -12.77
N ALA A 139 3.64 -3.87 -11.83
CA ALA A 139 2.79 -4.32 -10.72
C ALA A 139 2.23 -3.14 -9.91
N LEU A 140 3.09 -2.15 -9.62
CA LEU A 140 2.70 -0.94 -8.89
C LEU A 140 1.69 -0.07 -9.66
N MET A 141 1.91 0.18 -10.95
CA MET A 141 1.01 1.00 -11.75
C MET A 141 -0.34 0.32 -11.95
N ASN A 142 -0.39 -1.00 -12.07
CA ASN A 142 -1.65 -1.74 -12.10
C ASN A 142 -2.41 -1.61 -10.77
N ALA A 143 -1.71 -1.71 -9.64
CA ALA A 143 -2.32 -1.49 -8.33
C ALA A 143 -2.90 -0.08 -8.21
N VAL A 144 -2.12 0.95 -8.59
CA VAL A 144 -2.55 2.35 -8.57
C VAL A 144 -3.76 2.58 -9.50
N ALA A 145 -3.76 1.99 -10.70
CA ALA A 145 -4.86 2.11 -11.65
C ALA A 145 -6.16 1.46 -11.14
N SER A 146 -6.08 0.34 -10.41
CA SER A 146 -7.25 -0.33 -9.82
C SER A 146 -8.05 0.57 -8.87
N GLN A 147 -7.41 1.58 -8.28
CA GLN A 147 -8.04 2.57 -7.41
C GLN A 147 -8.84 3.63 -8.17
N MET A 148 -8.66 3.72 -9.50
CA MET A 148 -9.31 4.70 -10.37
C MET A 148 -10.54 4.11 -11.10
N GLU A 149 -10.74 2.79 -11.07
CA GLU A 149 -11.87 2.11 -11.72
C GLU A 149 -13.18 1.92 -10.91
N PRO A 150 -13.46 2.54 -9.73
CA PRO A 150 -14.73 2.28 -9.06
C PRO A 150 -15.95 2.97 -9.70
N GLU A 151 -15.80 3.87 -10.69
CA GLU A 151 -16.93 4.64 -11.24
C GLU A 151 -17.76 3.93 -12.34
N LEU A 152 -17.25 2.89 -12.99
CA LEU A 152 -17.98 2.21 -14.08
C LEU A 152 -18.84 1.03 -13.62
N ALA A 153 -18.66 0.54 -12.40
CA ALA A 153 -19.42 -0.60 -11.86
C ALA A 153 -20.80 -0.22 -11.27
N GLN A 154 -21.17 1.07 -11.23
CA GLN A 154 -22.46 1.54 -10.70
C GLN A 154 -23.51 1.87 -11.77
N ILE A 155 -23.24 1.58 -13.06
CA ILE A 155 -24.15 1.90 -14.18
C ILE A 155 -24.64 0.61 -14.88
N ALA A 156 -24.71 -0.52 -14.18
CA ALA A 156 -25.28 -1.77 -14.68
C ALA A 156 -26.45 -2.24 -13.83
#